data_AF-A0A1G1ZBA4-F1
#
_entry.id   AF-A0A1G1ZBA4-F1
#
_cell.length_a   1.000
_cell.length_b   1.000
_cell.length_c   1.000
_cell.angle_alpha   90.00
_cell.angle_beta   90.00
_cell.angle_gamma   90.00
#
_symmetry.space_group_name_H-M   'P 1'
#
loop_
_entity.id
_entity.type
_entity.pdbx_description
1 polymer ?
#
loop_
_entity_poly.entity_id
_entity_poly.type
_entity_poly.pdbx_seq_one_letter_code
_entity_poly.pdbx_strand_id
1 'polypeptide(L)'
;MFLFTASLFILFLVSLFQLTNYAFVGPIKPDLALVLVIFLSFIYKDWIKRLILILLAAVIFKFGVGLELGNGLFIVSSLIGIITAEKLPGSPALNFITGVSIATLVMNITSFHVTTFLLELTYNLSTLLVYYLIYKLWPK
;
A
#
# COMPACT_ATOMS: atom_id res chain seq x y z
N MET A 1 -3.90 19.95 8.86
CA MET A 1 -2.78 20.03 7.89
C MET A 1 -1.56 19.27 8.37
N PHE A 2 -1.09 19.49 9.60
CA PHE A 2 0.05 18.77 10.19
C PHE A 2 -0.01 17.23 10.03
N LEU A 3 -1.14 16.59 10.37
CA LEU A 3 -1.31 15.13 10.22
C LEU A 3 -1.06 14.65 8.77
N PHE A 4 -1.54 15.40 7.78
CA PHE A 4 -1.37 15.05 6.37
C PHE A 4 0.09 15.20 5.95
N THR A 5 0.76 16.28 6.37
CA THR A 5 2.20 16.47 6.13
C THR A 5 3.03 15.36 6.78
N ALA A 6 2.72 14.97 8.03
CA ALA A 6 3.38 13.85 8.69
C ALA A 6 3.17 12.53 7.94
N SER A 7 1.96 12.28 7.43
CA SER A 7 1.66 11.09 6.63
C SER A 7 2.41 11.07 5.29
N LEU A 8 2.57 12.23 4.64
CA LEU A 8 3.42 12.36 3.45
C LEU A 8 4.88 12.03 3.77
N PHE A 9 5.40 12.51 4.90
CA PHE A 9 6.77 12.23 5.32
C PHE A 9 6.97 10.73 5.62
N ILE A 10 6.04 10.09 6.32
CA ILE A 10 6.10 8.66 6.59
C ILE A 10 6.04 7.87 5.28
N LEU A 11 5.12 8.23 4.37
CA LEU A 11 5.02 7.56 3.07
C LEU A 11 6.29 7.73 2.23
N PHE A 12 6.91 8.91 2.28
CA PHE A 12 8.19 9.18 1.64
C PHE A 12 9.28 8.24 2.17
N LEU A 13 9.43 8.12 3.49
CA LEU A 13 10.42 7.23 4.10
C LEU A 13 10.16 5.75 3.77
N VAL A 14 8.92 5.29 3.84
CA VAL A 14 8.54 3.90 3.52
C VAL A 14 8.81 3.61 2.04
N SER A 15 8.49 4.54 1.15
CA SER A 15 8.75 4.37 -0.29
C SER A 15 10.24 4.34 -0.59
N LEU A 16 11.06 5.19 0.06
CA LEU A 16 12.52 5.14 -0.05
C LEU A 16 13.09 3.82 0.47
N PHE A 17 12.61 3.34 1.63
CA PHE A 17 13.02 2.05 2.18
C PHE A 17 12.73 0.93 1.17
N GLN A 18 11.58 1.00 0.49
CA GLN A 18 11.19 0.03 -0.54
C GLN A 18 12.07 0.08 -1.81
N LEU A 19 12.88 1.12 -2.03
CA LEU A 19 13.88 1.10 -3.10
C LEU A 19 15.14 0.29 -2.73
N THR A 20 15.35 0.02 -1.45
CA THR A 20 16.55 -0.66 -0.96
C THR A 20 16.38 -2.18 -0.87
N ASN A 21 17.49 -2.89 -0.74
CA ASN A 21 17.48 -4.34 -0.50
C ASN A 21 16.98 -4.71 0.90
N TYR A 22 16.89 -3.75 1.83
CA TYR A 22 16.37 -4.01 3.18
C TYR A 22 14.86 -4.27 3.21
N ALA A 23 14.15 -3.94 2.12
CA ALA A 23 12.74 -4.27 1.99
C ALA A 23 12.50 -5.74 1.60
N PHE A 24 13.53 -6.51 1.28
CA PHE A 24 13.38 -7.94 1.03
C PHE A 24 13.24 -8.72 2.34
N VAL A 25 12.30 -9.66 2.36
CA VAL A 25 12.16 -10.66 3.42
C VAL A 25 12.36 -12.03 2.81
N GLY A 26 13.61 -12.51 2.83
CA GLY A 26 14.00 -13.70 2.06
C GLY A 26 13.92 -13.42 0.55
N PRO A 27 13.19 -14.24 -0.25
CA PRO A 27 13.09 -14.05 -1.70
C PRO A 27 12.02 -13.05 -2.15
N ILE A 28 11.19 -12.54 -1.21
CA ILE A 28 10.04 -11.69 -1.54
C ILE A 28 10.28 -10.24 -1.13
N LYS A 29 9.56 -9.31 -1.77
CA LYS A 29 9.63 -7.89 -1.45
C LYS A 29 8.21 -7.34 -1.20
N PRO A 30 7.71 -7.42 0.05
CA PRO A 30 6.37 -6.96 0.38
C PRO A 30 6.14 -5.49 0.00
N ASP A 31 4.92 -5.17 -0.42
CA ASP A 31 4.53 -3.84 -0.89
C ASP A 31 4.10 -2.93 0.25
N LEU A 32 5.05 -2.55 1.11
CA LEU A 32 4.78 -1.76 2.31
C LEU A 32 4.18 -0.37 2.00
N ALA A 33 4.64 0.31 0.95
CA ALA A 33 4.04 1.59 0.56
C ALA A 33 2.61 1.43 0.04
N LEU A 34 2.30 0.33 -0.66
CA LEU A 34 0.94 0.06 -1.15
C LEU A 34 -0.02 -0.10 0.03
N VAL A 35 0.39 -0.92 1.00
CA VAL A 35 -0.37 -1.14 2.24
C VAL A 35 -0.58 0.18 2.98
N LEU A 36 0.49 0.99 3.10
CA LEU A 36 0.41 2.30 3.76
C LEU A 36 -0.52 3.28 3.01
N VAL A 37 -0.44 3.34 1.68
CA VAL A 37 -1.32 4.20 0.86
C VAL A 37 -2.79 3.81 1.04
N ILE A 38 -3.09 2.51 0.94
CA ILE A 38 -4.45 2.00 1.14
C ILE A 38 -4.90 2.34 2.55
N PHE A 39 -4.09 2.08 3.57
CA PHE A 39 -4.40 2.42 4.96
C PHE A 39 -4.64 3.94 5.16
N LEU A 40 -3.77 4.82 4.66
CA LEU A 40 -3.93 6.27 4.77
C LEU A 40 -5.16 6.78 4.02
N SER A 41 -5.60 6.12 2.94
CA SER A 41 -6.85 6.44 2.26
C SER A 41 -8.09 6.24 3.15
N PHE A 42 -7.98 5.41 4.20
CA PHE A 42 -9.02 5.29 5.21
C PHE A 42 -9.22 6.59 5.97
N ILE A 43 -8.09 7.18 6.38
CA ILE A 43 -8.02 8.39 7.20
C ILE A 43 -8.38 9.60 6.36
N TYR A 44 -7.87 9.68 5.13
CA TYR A 44 -8.11 10.78 4.21
C TYR A 44 -9.19 10.43 3.19
N LYS A 45 -10.42 10.91 3.40
CA LYS A 45 -11.55 10.70 2.49
C LYS A 45 -11.54 11.55 1.22
N ASP A 46 -10.72 12.60 1.23
CA ASP A 46 -10.55 13.49 0.09
C ASP A 46 -9.71 12.83 -1.03
N TRP A 47 -10.25 12.80 -2.25
CA TRP A 47 -9.60 12.15 -3.39
C TRP A 47 -8.34 12.87 -3.86
N ILE A 48 -8.26 14.20 -3.71
CA ILE A 48 -7.04 14.95 -4.05
C ILE A 48 -5.91 14.51 -3.12
N LYS A 49 -6.16 14.39 -1.82
CA LYS A 49 -5.16 13.89 -0.85
C LYS A 49 -4.73 12.45 -1.14
N ARG A 50 -5.66 11.57 -1.51
CA ARG A 50 -5.33 10.19 -1.90
C ARG A 50 -4.46 10.13 -3.14
N LEU A 51 -4.79 10.92 -4.16
CA LEU A 51 -3.99 11.01 -5.38
C LEU A 51 -2.59 11.54 -5.08
N ILE A 52 -2.46 12.56 -4.22
CA ILE A 52 -1.14 13.06 -3.80
C ILE A 52 -0.32 11.96 -3.13
N LEU A 53 -0.91 11.14 -2.25
CA LEU A 53 -0.22 10.01 -1.61
C LEU A 53 0.25 8.98 -2.66
N ILE A 54 -0.63 8.57 -3.56
CA ILE A 54 -0.31 7.60 -4.63
C ILE A 54 0.82 8.13 -5.51
N LEU A 55 0.69 9.37 -5.97
CA LEU A 55 1.66 10.00 -6.88
C LEU A 55 3.01 10.22 -6.19
N LEU A 56 3.03 10.57 -4.91
CA LEU A 56 4.27 10.70 -4.15
C LEU A 56 5.05 9.38 -4.15
N ALA A 57 4.40 8.27 -3.78
CA ALA A 57 5.04 6.95 -3.76
C ALA A 57 5.48 6.51 -5.17
N ALA A 58 4.63 6.70 -6.18
CA ALA A 58 4.94 6.36 -7.56
C ALA A 58 6.13 7.16 -8.14
N VAL A 59 6.23 8.46 -7.80
CA VAL A 59 7.37 9.29 -8.19
C VAL A 59 8.67 8.80 -7.55
N ILE A 60 8.62 8.37 -6.28
CA ILE A 60 9.80 7.80 -5.61
C ILE A 60 10.22 6.49 -6.29
N PHE A 61 9.27 5.62 -6.63
CA PHE A 61 9.56 4.36 -7.30
C PHE A 61 10.16 4.50 -8.70
N LYS A 62 9.94 5.63 -9.38
CA LYS A 62 10.63 5.95 -10.64
C LYS A 62 12.15 5.95 -10.52
N PHE A 63 12.70 6.22 -9.33
CA PHE A 63 14.15 6.21 -9.11
C PHE A 63 14.73 4.80 -8.89
N GLY A 64 13.89 3.75 -8.82
CA GLY A 64 14.37 2.38 -8.79
C GLY A 64 14.61 1.81 -10.20
N VAL A 65 15.62 0.96 -10.32
CA VAL A 65 16.02 0.34 -11.58
C VAL A 65 14.93 -0.66 -12.03
N GLY A 66 14.47 -0.57 -13.30
CA GLY A 66 13.56 -1.54 -13.92
C GLY A 66 12.06 -1.36 -13.63
N LEU A 67 11.63 -0.21 -13.11
CA LEU A 67 10.28 -0.01 -12.54
C LEU A 67 9.28 0.78 -13.40
N GLU A 68 9.52 1.00 -14.71
CA GLU A 68 8.58 1.79 -15.52
C GLU A 68 7.16 1.18 -15.54
N LEU A 69 7.06 -0.15 -15.71
CA LEU A 69 5.80 -0.89 -15.60
C LEU A 69 5.33 -1.04 -14.14
N GLY A 70 6.27 -1.18 -13.21
CA GLY A 70 5.99 -1.30 -11.77
C GLY A 70 5.29 -0.07 -11.19
N ASN A 71 5.63 1.13 -11.66
CA ASN A 71 4.97 2.37 -11.25
C ASN A 71 3.51 2.43 -11.72
N GLY A 72 3.25 2.03 -12.97
CA GLY A 72 1.89 1.95 -13.50
C GLY A 72 1.05 0.94 -12.72
N LEU A 73 1.60 -0.25 -12.48
CA LEU A 73 0.96 -1.28 -11.65
C LEU A 73 0.70 -0.79 -10.23
N PHE A 74 1.63 -0.05 -9.61
CA PHE A 74 1.44 0.52 -8.28
C PHE A 74 0.28 1.51 -8.22
N ILE A 75 0.19 2.42 -9.19
CA ILE A 75 -0.91 3.40 -9.26
C ILE A 75 -2.24 2.67 -9.44
N VAL A 76 -2.33 1.75 -10.39
CA VAL A 76 -3.56 1.00 -10.68
C VAL A 76 -3.97 0.14 -9.48
N SER A 77 -3.02 -0.58 -8.88
CA SER A 77 -3.26 -1.42 -7.70
C SER A 77 -3.72 -0.59 -6.50
N SER A 78 -3.12 0.59 -6.28
CA SER A 78 -3.53 1.51 -5.22
C SER A 78 -4.96 1.99 -5.44
N LEU A 79 -5.31 2.43 -6.66
CA LEU A 79 -6.65 2.90 -6.97
C LEU A 79 -7.70 1.80 -6.80
N ILE A 80 -7.45 0.61 -7.34
CA ILE A 80 -8.36 -0.54 -7.20
C ILE A 80 -8.50 -0.92 -5.73
N GLY A 81 -7.39 -1.03 -4.99
CA GLY A 81 -7.41 -1.38 -3.57
C GLY A 81 -8.23 -0.41 -2.73
N ILE A 82 -8.08 0.90 -2.97
CA ILE A 82 -8.87 1.95 -2.30
C ILE A 82 -10.35 1.83 -2.67
N ILE A 83 -10.67 1.72 -3.95
CA ILE A 83 -12.07 1.62 -4.42
C ILE A 83 -12.74 0.38 -3.83
N THR A 84 -12.07 -0.77 -3.85
CA THR A 84 -12.56 -2.01 -3.25
C THR A 84 -12.80 -1.82 -1.75
N ALA A 85 -11.85 -1.22 -1.02
CA ALA A 85 -11.99 -0.99 0.41
C ALA A 85 -13.16 -0.04 0.75
N GLU A 86 -13.56 0.85 -0.15
CA GLU A 86 -14.68 1.77 0.07
C GLU A 86 -16.04 1.27 -0.40
N LYS A 87 -16.08 0.55 -1.52
CA LYS A 87 -17.34 0.22 -2.21
C LYS A 87 -17.94 -1.11 -1.79
N LEU A 88 -17.17 -1.98 -1.12
CA LEU A 88 -17.70 -3.26 -0.66
C LEU A 88 -18.71 -3.08 0.48
N PRO A 89 -19.88 -3.76 0.43
CA PRO A 89 -20.80 -3.81 1.56
C PRO A 89 -20.21 -4.70 2.66
N GLY A 90 -20.13 -4.19 3.89
CA GLY A 90 -19.67 -4.99 5.03
C GLY A 90 -18.91 -4.22 6.10
N SER A 91 -18.14 -4.97 6.90
CA SER A 91 -17.28 -4.41 7.94
C SER A 91 -16.11 -3.65 7.30
N PRO A 92 -15.81 -2.41 7.75
CA PRO A 92 -14.66 -1.64 7.25
C PRO A 92 -13.36 -2.44 7.28
N ALA A 93 -13.12 -3.22 8.33
CA ALA A 93 -11.90 -4.03 8.45
C ALA A 93 -11.80 -5.12 7.37
N LEU A 94 -12.91 -5.81 7.08
CA LEU A 94 -12.95 -6.84 6.03
C LEU A 94 -12.77 -6.23 4.63
N ASN A 95 -13.33 -5.03 4.41
CA ASN A 95 -13.14 -4.32 3.16
C ASN A 95 -11.67 -3.93 2.94
N PHE A 96 -10.96 -3.54 4.00
CA PHE A 96 -9.51 -3.25 3.92
C PHE A 96 -8.68 -4.50 3.60
N ILE A 97 -8.97 -5.61 4.28
CA ILE A 97 -8.31 -6.89 4.00
C ILE A 97 -8.51 -7.25 2.53
N THR A 98 -9.75 -7.11 2.03
CA THR A 98 -10.08 -7.39 0.64
C THR A 98 -9.37 -6.42 -0.31
N GLY A 99 -9.36 -5.13 0.00
CA GLY A 99 -8.70 -4.09 -0.80
C GLY A 99 -7.20 -4.33 -0.93
N VAL A 100 -6.49 -4.64 0.16
CA VAL A 100 -5.07 -4.99 0.14
C VAL A 100 -4.84 -6.31 -0.61
N SER A 101 -5.74 -7.29 -0.47
CA SER A 101 -5.62 -8.57 -1.18
C SER A 101 -5.71 -8.39 -2.70
N ILE A 102 -6.70 -7.63 -3.16
CA ILE A 102 -6.86 -7.32 -4.60
C ILE A 102 -5.69 -6.48 -5.09
N ALA A 103 -5.26 -5.46 -4.34
CA ALA A 103 -4.13 -4.64 -4.73
C ALA A 103 -2.83 -5.45 -4.87
N THR A 104 -2.58 -6.37 -3.94
CA THR A 104 -1.41 -7.28 -3.99
C THR A 104 -1.50 -8.22 -5.21
N LEU A 105 -2.71 -8.68 -5.54
CA LEU A 105 -2.94 -9.51 -6.72
C LEU A 105 -2.63 -8.75 -8.02
N VAL A 106 -3.09 -7.50 -8.12
CA VAL A 106 -2.84 -6.64 -9.31
C VAL A 106 -1.36 -6.31 -9.44
N MET A 107 -0.64 -6.05 -8.34
CA MET A 107 0.81 -5.85 -8.36
C MET A 107 1.57 -7.05 -8.93
N ASN A 108 1.09 -8.25 -8.66
CA ASN A 108 1.73 -9.50 -9.08
C ASN A 108 1.27 -10.04 -10.43
N ILE A 109 0.40 -9.32 -11.16
CA ILE A 109 -0.29 -9.87 -12.34
C ILE A 109 0.67 -10.24 -13.49
N THR A 110 1.80 -9.56 -13.62
CA THR A 110 2.78 -9.78 -14.70
C THR A 110 3.76 -10.92 -14.43
N SER A 111 3.95 -11.32 -13.18
CA SER A 111 4.90 -12.36 -12.76
C SER A 111 4.30 -13.26 -11.67
N PHE A 112 3.10 -13.76 -11.92
CA PHE A 112 2.32 -14.45 -10.90
C PHE A 112 2.87 -15.84 -10.57
N HIS A 113 3.37 -15.98 -9.35
CA HIS A 113 3.71 -17.26 -8.73
C HIS A 113 2.93 -17.43 -7.43
N VAL A 114 2.18 -18.53 -7.30
CA VAL A 114 1.23 -18.73 -6.19
C VAL A 114 1.91 -18.64 -4.82
N THR A 115 3.06 -19.28 -4.66
CA THR A 115 3.81 -19.27 -3.39
C THR A 115 4.32 -17.88 -3.03
N THR A 116 4.93 -17.18 -3.98
CA THR A 116 5.40 -15.79 -3.83
C THR A 116 4.24 -14.87 -3.46
N PHE A 117 3.12 -14.96 -4.20
CA PHE A 117 1.93 -14.18 -3.95
C PHE A 117 1.35 -14.41 -2.55
N LEU A 118 1.21 -15.67 -2.11
CA LEU A 118 0.67 -15.97 -0.79
C LEU A 118 1.58 -15.45 0.33
N LEU A 119 2.90 -15.53 0.15
CA LEU A 119 3.84 -14.97 1.11
C LEU A 119 3.73 -13.45 1.17
N GLU A 120 3.78 -12.76 0.02
CA GLU A 120 3.63 -11.30 -0.05
C GLU A 120 2.30 -10.83 0.53
N LEU A 121 1.21 -11.51 0.20
CA LEU A 121 -0.11 -11.24 0.76
C LEU A 121 -0.11 -11.35 2.28
N THR A 122 0.52 -12.40 2.83
CA THR A 122 0.61 -12.60 4.28
C THR A 122 1.37 -11.47 4.95
N TYR A 123 2.50 -11.03 4.39
CA TYR A 123 3.25 -9.89 4.92
C TYR A 123 2.48 -8.57 4.81
N ASN A 124 1.83 -8.33 3.67
CA ASN A 124 1.03 -7.13 3.45
C ASN A 124 -0.16 -7.06 4.44
N LEU A 125 -0.87 -8.16 4.65
CA LEU A 125 -1.97 -8.25 5.62
C LEU A 125 -1.49 -8.13 7.06
N SER A 126 -0.34 -8.72 7.39
CA SER A 126 0.26 -8.57 8.73
C SER A 126 0.64 -7.11 9.01
N THR A 127 1.21 -6.43 8.01
CA THR A 127 1.55 -5.00 8.10
C THR A 127 0.28 -4.15 8.26
N LEU A 128 -0.76 -4.44 7.47
CA LEU A 128 -2.06 -3.77 7.59
C LEU A 128 -2.65 -3.94 9.00
N LEU A 129 -2.58 -5.15 9.57
CA LEU A 129 -3.06 -5.44 10.92
C LEU A 129 -2.34 -4.59 11.96
N VAL A 130 -1.01 -4.47 11.85
CA VAL A 130 -0.20 -3.62 12.75
C VAL A 130 -0.64 -2.16 12.64
N TYR A 131 -0.78 -1.61 11.42
CA TYR A 131 -1.26 -0.23 11.24
C TYR A 131 -2.66 -0.02 11.80
N TYR A 132 -3.56 -0.99 11.59
CA TYR A 132 -4.92 -0.92 12.13
C TYR A 132 -4.95 -0.96 13.66
N LEU A 133 -4.11 -1.79 14.29
CA LEU A 133 -3.98 -1.86 15.75
C LEU A 133 -3.44 -0.54 16.31
N ILE A 134 -2.38 0.02 15.71
CA ILE A 134 -1.82 1.33 16.11
C ILE A 134 -2.91 2.40 16.03
N TYR A 135 -3.67 2.45 14.94
CA TYR A 135 -4.76 3.40 14.77
C TYR A 135 -5.87 3.26 15.81
N LYS A 136 -6.24 2.01 16.14
CA LYS A 136 -7.27 1.75 17.15
C LYS A 136 -6.82 2.12 18.56
N LEU A 137 -5.53 1.98 18.86
CA LEU A 137 -4.92 2.30 20.14
C LEU A 137 -4.51 3.77 20.27
N TRP A 138 -4.54 4.54 19.19
CA TRP A 138 -4.17 5.95 19.21
C TRP A 138 -5.21 6.76 20.01
N PRO A 139 -4.81 7.49 21.07
CA PRO A 139 -5.72 8.32 21.84
C PRO A 139 -6.25 9.47 20.97
N LYS A 140 -7.58 9.54 20.81
CA LYS A 140 -8.27 10.53 19.98
C LYS A 140 -8.18 11.94 20.53
#